data_AF-A0A8T7EXM8-F1
#
_entry.id   AF-A0A8T7EXM8-F1
#
_cell.length_a   1.000
_cell.length_b   1.000
_cell.length_c   1.000
_cell.angle_alpha   90.00
_cell.angle_beta   90.00
_cell.angle_gamma   90.00
#
_symmetry.space_group_name_H-M   'P 1'
#
loop_
_entity.id
_entity.type
_entity.pdbx_description
1 polymer ?
#
loop_
_entity_poly.entity_id
_entity_poly.type
_entity_poly.pdbx_seq_one_letter_code
_entity_poly.pdbx_strand_id
1 'polypeptide(L)'
;MSSDVVSWLDYGKDIQADRTWVIDPIDGTKGFIAMRHYAIAIGVLRGGQAVGGVMACPGYPAYNGGGALLWTENDTCMIGPISGFSGRQVRVSAIQDVQRVRVLESVEKSHAGFERMLRARMLAGLDAAPVERLDSMEKYARIAAGDAELVSAAAQPQEHTRPFDMGSRGRGGVGARGRRPSHRY
;
A
#
# COMPACT_ATOMS: atom_id res chain seq x y z
N MET A 1 0.76 25.92 22.40
CA MET A 1 0.96 24.47 22.57
C MET A 1 -0.21 23.66 22.03
N SER A 2 -1.43 23.67 22.62
CA SER A 2 -2.54 22.86 22.05
C SER A 2 -3.15 23.46 20.77
N SER A 3 -3.15 24.80 20.63
CA SER A 3 -3.58 25.50 19.41
C SER A 3 -2.74 25.16 18.17
N ASP A 4 -1.45 24.89 18.39
CA ASP A 4 -0.48 24.67 17.31
C ASP A 4 -0.61 23.24 16.77
N VAL A 5 -0.92 22.26 17.62
CA VAL A 5 -1.14 20.88 17.19
C VAL A 5 -2.39 20.77 16.30
N VAL A 6 -3.49 21.40 16.71
CA VAL A 6 -4.72 21.39 15.91
C VAL A 6 -4.49 22.08 14.56
N SER A 7 -3.80 23.23 14.56
CA SER A 7 -3.52 23.94 13.31
C SER A 7 -2.62 23.15 12.37
N TRP A 8 -1.66 22.35 12.88
CA TRP A 8 -0.86 21.44 12.06
C TRP A 8 -1.66 20.26 11.50
N LEU A 9 -2.62 19.72 12.26
CA LEU A 9 -3.48 18.63 11.79
C LEU A 9 -4.47 19.10 10.71
N ASP A 10 -4.95 20.33 10.81
CA ASP A 10 -5.84 20.93 9.81
C ASP A 10 -5.08 21.51 8.60
N TYR A 11 -3.75 21.59 8.66
CA TYR A 11 -2.93 22.15 7.60
C TYR A 11 -3.08 21.35 6.29
N GLY A 12 -3.33 22.05 5.18
CA GLY A 12 -3.50 21.42 3.88
C GLY A 12 -4.93 20.97 3.57
N LYS A 13 -5.86 21.04 4.53
CA LYS A 13 -7.28 20.77 4.29
C LYS A 13 -7.86 21.80 3.32
N ASP A 14 -8.55 21.32 2.29
CA ASP A 14 -9.17 22.12 1.22
C ASP A 14 -8.20 23.01 0.41
N ILE A 15 -6.88 22.81 0.55
CA ILE A 15 -5.86 23.51 -0.23
C ILE A 15 -5.54 22.71 -1.50
N GLN A 16 -5.70 23.34 -2.66
CA GLN A 16 -5.15 22.83 -3.91
C GLN A 16 -3.76 23.41 -4.15
N ALA A 17 -2.77 22.53 -4.27
CA ALA A 17 -1.39 22.90 -4.58
C ALA A 17 -0.85 21.97 -5.67
N ASP A 18 0.11 22.45 -6.46
CA ASP A 18 0.81 21.57 -7.40
C ASP A 18 1.56 20.45 -6.66
N ARG A 19 2.20 20.79 -5.54
CA ARG A 19 2.87 19.83 -4.66
C ARG A 19 2.04 19.58 -3.41
N THR A 20 1.65 18.33 -3.19
CA THR A 20 0.85 17.91 -2.02
C THR A 20 1.56 16.78 -1.30
N TRP A 21 1.71 16.90 0.02
CA TRP A 21 2.16 15.79 0.85
C TRP A 21 0.95 15.04 1.39
N VAL A 22 1.00 13.71 1.29
CA VAL A 22 -0.03 12.80 1.83
C VAL A 22 0.62 12.02 2.95
N ILE A 23 0.01 12.06 4.12
CA ILE A 23 0.57 11.47 5.33
C ILE A 23 -0.50 10.57 5.95
N ASP A 24 -0.18 9.30 6.16
CA ASP A 24 -0.91 8.42 7.05
C ASP A 24 0.00 8.12 8.25
N PRO A 25 -0.24 8.77 9.41
CA PRO A 25 0.66 8.65 10.56
C PRO A 25 0.64 7.23 11.15
N ILE A 26 -0.48 6.49 11.01
CA ILE A 26 -0.64 5.11 11.47
C ILE A 26 -1.64 4.40 10.54
N ASP A 27 -1.16 3.86 9.43
CA ASP A 27 -1.96 2.98 8.58
C ASP A 27 -2.03 1.58 9.21
N GLY A 28 -3.25 1.03 9.24
CA GLY A 28 -3.53 -0.19 10.00
C GLY A 28 -3.71 0.08 11.50
N THR A 29 -4.43 1.14 11.87
CA THR A 29 -4.71 1.53 13.28
C THR A 29 -5.17 0.36 14.16
N LYS A 30 -6.00 -0.54 13.65
CA LYS A 30 -6.43 -1.73 14.40
C LYS A 30 -5.34 -2.79 14.54
N GLY A 31 -4.44 -2.90 13.56
CA GLY A 31 -3.21 -3.68 13.68
C GLY A 31 -2.33 -3.11 14.78
N PHE A 32 -2.10 -1.80 14.77
CA PHE A 32 -1.36 -1.09 15.83
C PHE A 32 -1.95 -1.32 17.23
N ILE A 33 -3.26 -1.08 17.43
CA ILE A 33 -3.94 -1.30 18.71
C ILE A 33 -3.84 -2.76 19.17
N ALA A 34 -3.88 -3.71 18.23
CA ALA A 34 -3.75 -5.13 18.51
C ALA A 34 -2.29 -5.61 18.64
N MET A 35 -1.30 -4.70 18.65
CA MET A 35 0.14 -5.03 18.67
C MET A 35 0.58 -5.94 17.50
N ARG A 36 -0.06 -5.76 16.33
CA ARG A 36 0.24 -6.42 15.05
C ARG A 36 0.92 -5.42 14.10
N HIS A 37 0.89 -5.70 12.80
CA HIS A 37 1.53 -4.85 11.79
C HIS A 37 0.84 -3.50 11.64
N TYR A 38 1.63 -2.45 11.44
CA TYR A 38 1.19 -1.10 11.09
C TYR A 38 2.28 -0.43 10.26
N ALA A 39 1.93 0.66 9.57
CA ALA A 39 2.91 1.42 8.81
C ALA A 39 2.73 2.92 9.05
N ILE A 40 3.84 3.66 8.94
CA ILE A 40 3.83 5.13 8.82
C ILE A 40 4.16 5.44 7.37
N ALA A 41 3.32 6.20 6.68
CA ALA A 41 3.47 6.44 5.25
C ALA A 41 3.44 7.94 4.93
N ILE A 42 4.44 8.40 4.18
CA ILE A 42 4.54 9.75 3.65
C ILE A 42 4.75 9.66 2.14
N GLY A 43 3.95 10.41 1.39
CA GLY A 43 3.98 10.45 -0.06
C GLY A 43 3.96 11.89 -0.55
N VAL A 44 4.56 12.14 -1.69
CA VAL A 44 4.52 13.44 -2.35
C VAL A 44 3.88 13.30 -3.72
N LEU A 45 2.88 14.15 -3.97
CA LEU A 45 2.22 14.31 -5.25
C LEU A 45 2.73 15.59 -5.93
N ARG A 46 2.91 15.54 -7.26
CA ARG A 46 3.06 16.72 -8.12
C ARG A 46 2.01 16.67 -9.23
N GLY A 47 1.20 17.70 -9.40
CA GLY A 47 0.09 17.70 -10.36
C GLY A 47 -0.87 16.52 -10.15
N GLY A 48 -1.07 16.10 -8.89
CA GLY A 48 -1.87 14.93 -8.52
C GLY A 48 -1.23 13.56 -8.83
N GLN A 49 0.02 13.52 -9.30
CA GLN A 49 0.75 12.28 -9.58
C GLN A 49 1.77 12.01 -8.47
N ALA A 50 1.85 10.76 -8.00
CA ALA A 50 2.89 10.37 -7.04
C ALA A 50 4.29 10.49 -7.67
N VAL A 51 5.17 11.22 -6.99
CA VAL A 51 6.57 11.45 -7.42
C VAL A 51 7.59 10.94 -6.40
N GLY A 52 7.14 10.39 -5.28
CA GLY A 52 8.00 9.76 -4.29
C GLY A 52 7.29 9.49 -2.97
N GLY A 53 7.96 8.76 -2.10
CA GLY A 53 7.45 8.45 -0.77
C GLY A 53 8.44 7.73 0.13
N VAL A 54 8.07 7.65 1.40
CA VAL A 54 8.75 6.93 2.46
C VAL A 54 7.72 6.14 3.25
N MET A 55 8.03 4.90 3.59
CA MET A 55 7.18 4.03 4.40
C MET A 55 8.01 3.32 5.46
N ALA A 56 7.67 3.54 6.72
CA ALA A 56 8.24 2.77 7.83
C ALA A 56 7.29 1.63 8.20
N CYS A 57 7.82 0.42 8.30
CA CYS A 57 7.12 -0.80 8.66
C CYS A 57 7.79 -1.45 9.88
N PRO A 58 7.40 -1.07 11.12
CA PRO A 58 8.03 -1.61 12.33
C PRO A 58 7.88 -3.12 12.51
N GLY A 59 6.80 -3.71 11.98
CA GLY A 59 6.56 -5.16 12.02
C GLY A 59 7.29 -5.96 10.93
N TYR A 60 7.99 -5.31 10.00
CA TYR A 60 8.63 -5.99 8.88
C TYR A 60 9.71 -6.97 9.40
N PRO A 61 9.71 -8.24 8.95
CA PRO A 61 10.62 -9.27 9.46
C PRO A 61 12.03 -9.14 8.85
N ALA A 62 12.70 -8.04 9.12
CA ALA A 62 14.05 -7.74 8.66
C ALA A 62 14.86 -7.03 9.76
N TYR A 63 16.17 -6.85 9.52
CA TYR A 63 17.07 -6.05 10.36
C TYR A 63 17.00 -6.43 11.85
N ASN A 64 17.11 -7.73 12.14
CA ASN A 64 17.05 -8.28 13.50
C ASN A 64 15.78 -7.91 14.27
N GLY A 65 14.64 -7.78 13.58
CA GLY A 65 13.36 -7.43 14.18
C GLY A 65 13.18 -5.92 14.39
N GLY A 66 14.08 -5.08 13.86
CA GLY A 66 14.00 -3.62 13.94
C GLY A 66 13.04 -2.98 12.94
N GLY A 67 12.34 -3.77 12.13
CA GLY A 67 11.47 -3.27 11.06
C GLY A 67 12.25 -2.68 9.89
N ALA A 68 11.53 -2.25 8.86
CA ALA A 68 12.12 -1.73 7.62
C ALA A 68 11.64 -0.32 7.30
N LEU A 69 12.51 0.47 6.68
CA LEU A 69 12.19 1.73 6.01
C LEU A 69 12.31 1.51 4.51
N LEU A 70 11.28 1.89 3.76
CA LEU A 70 11.30 1.92 2.31
C LEU A 70 11.20 3.37 1.85
N TRP A 71 11.91 3.71 0.79
CA TRP A 71 11.82 5.04 0.17
C TRP A 71 12.07 4.98 -1.32
N THR A 72 11.66 6.04 -2.01
CA THR A 72 12.04 6.27 -3.41
C THR A 72 13.28 7.13 -3.51
N GLU A 73 14.22 6.71 -4.34
CA GLU A 73 15.42 7.48 -4.70
C GLU A 73 15.74 7.23 -6.17
N ASN A 74 15.92 8.30 -6.96
CA ASN A 74 16.25 8.23 -8.39
C ASN A 74 15.34 7.25 -9.18
N ASP A 75 14.03 7.36 -8.99
CA ASP A 75 13.02 6.47 -9.61
C ASP A 75 13.15 4.97 -9.26
N THR A 76 13.89 4.65 -8.21
CA THR A 76 14.03 3.30 -7.66
C THR A 76 13.42 3.21 -6.26
N CYS A 77 13.06 1.99 -5.84
CA CYS A 77 12.65 1.72 -4.47
C CYS A 77 13.84 1.14 -3.69
N MET A 78 14.09 1.70 -2.52
CA MET A 78 15.14 1.31 -1.59
C MET A 78 14.52 0.72 -0.32
N ILE A 79 15.26 -0.16 0.34
CA ILE A 79 14.91 -0.70 1.67
C ILE A 79 16.13 -0.66 2.60
N GLY A 80 15.91 -0.26 3.84
CA GLY A 80 16.93 -0.14 4.90
C GLY A 80 16.33 -0.33 6.30
N PRO A 81 17.13 -0.27 7.37
CA PRO A 81 16.63 -0.28 8.74
C PRO A 81 15.88 1.03 9.05
N ILE A 82 14.92 1.01 9.97
CA ILE A 82 14.17 2.22 10.37
C ILE A 82 15.07 3.32 10.94
N SER A 83 16.23 2.95 11.48
CA SER A 83 17.19 3.90 12.05
C SER A 83 17.87 4.82 11.04
N GLY A 84 17.73 4.60 9.72
CA GLY A 84 18.29 5.54 8.74
C GLY A 84 18.17 5.12 7.28
N PHE A 85 18.65 6.01 6.42
CA PHE A 85 18.61 5.87 4.95
C PHE A 85 19.84 5.15 4.37
N SER A 86 20.31 4.09 5.04
CA SER A 86 21.31 3.19 4.45
C SER A 86 20.61 1.90 4.03
N GLY A 87 20.65 1.61 2.75
CA GLY A 87 19.85 0.50 2.24
C GLY A 87 20.26 0.05 0.87
N ARG A 88 19.51 -0.93 0.36
CA ARG A 88 19.70 -1.50 -0.96
C ARG A 88 18.48 -1.25 -1.82
N GLN A 89 18.70 -1.19 -3.13
CA GLN A 89 17.60 -1.21 -4.07
C GLN A 89 16.83 -2.53 -3.97
N VAL A 90 15.52 -2.44 -4.09
CA VAL A 90 14.60 -3.57 -4.21
C VAL A 90 13.87 -3.56 -5.54
N ARG A 91 13.34 -4.73 -5.88
CA ARG A 91 12.51 -4.95 -7.05
C ARG A 91 11.51 -6.04 -6.70
N VAL A 92 10.35 -5.96 -7.35
CA VAL A 92 9.33 -6.99 -7.27
C VAL A 92 9.90 -8.36 -7.65
N SER A 93 9.28 -9.40 -7.12
CA SER A 93 9.63 -10.79 -7.43
C SER A 93 9.51 -11.05 -8.94
N ALA A 94 10.44 -11.82 -9.48
CA ALA A 94 10.42 -12.24 -10.89
C ALA A 94 9.66 -13.57 -11.10
N ILE A 95 9.04 -14.12 -10.06
CA ILE A 95 8.26 -15.36 -10.13
C ILE A 95 7.08 -15.16 -11.09
N GLN A 96 6.97 -16.04 -12.08
CA GLN A 96 5.85 -16.09 -13.03
C GLN A 96 5.04 -17.38 -12.88
N ASP A 97 5.59 -18.38 -12.19
CA ASP A 97 4.92 -19.64 -11.91
C ASP A 97 3.84 -19.43 -10.85
N VAL A 98 2.58 -19.63 -11.26
CA VAL A 98 1.38 -19.51 -10.43
C VAL A 98 1.47 -20.38 -9.17
N GLN A 99 2.11 -21.55 -9.25
CA GLN A 99 2.27 -22.46 -8.11
C GLN A 99 3.22 -21.93 -7.03
N ARG A 100 4.00 -20.89 -7.34
CA ARG A 100 4.99 -20.29 -6.44
C ARG A 100 4.59 -18.90 -5.95
N VAL A 101 3.41 -18.43 -6.34
CA VAL A 101 2.86 -17.13 -5.91
C VAL A 101 2.55 -17.15 -4.42
N ARG A 102 3.04 -16.14 -3.70
CA ARG A 102 2.67 -15.84 -2.31
C ARG A 102 1.69 -14.69 -2.29
N VAL A 103 0.62 -14.86 -1.52
CA VAL A 103 -0.48 -13.89 -1.44
C VAL A 103 -0.50 -13.23 -0.08
N LEU A 104 -0.64 -11.90 -0.09
CA LEU A 104 -0.88 -11.09 1.09
C LEU A 104 -2.34 -10.68 1.16
N GLU A 105 -2.99 -10.93 2.28
CA GLU A 105 -4.39 -10.58 2.51
C GLU A 105 -4.53 -9.64 3.72
N SER A 106 -5.51 -8.73 3.68
CA SER A 106 -5.82 -7.94 4.89
C SER A 106 -6.40 -8.83 5.99
N VAL A 107 -5.96 -8.65 7.24
CA VAL A 107 -6.51 -9.39 8.39
C VAL A 107 -7.96 -9.03 8.65
N GLU A 108 -8.34 -7.79 8.42
CA GLU A 108 -9.71 -7.33 8.65
C GLU A 108 -10.61 -7.58 7.46
N LYS A 109 -11.29 -8.73 7.46
CA LYS A 109 -12.46 -8.97 6.63
C LYS A 109 -13.53 -9.67 7.47
N SER A 110 -14.77 -9.22 7.30
CA SER A 110 -15.93 -10.03 7.70
C SER A 110 -15.82 -11.41 7.03
N HIS A 111 -16.50 -12.42 7.57
CA HIS A 111 -16.53 -13.77 6.97
C HIS A 111 -16.81 -13.71 5.44
N ALA A 112 -17.74 -12.85 5.02
CA ALA A 112 -18.07 -12.62 3.61
C ALA A 112 -16.94 -12.00 2.76
N GLY A 113 -15.99 -11.29 3.36
CA GLY A 113 -14.82 -10.77 2.65
C GLY A 113 -13.77 -11.87 2.38
N PHE A 114 -13.55 -12.77 3.34
CA PHE A 114 -12.63 -13.90 3.14
C PHE A 114 -13.14 -14.88 2.09
N GLU A 115 -14.42 -15.21 2.11
CA GLU A 115 -15.01 -16.09 1.09
C GLU A 115 -14.88 -15.52 -0.32
N ARG A 116 -15.10 -14.21 -0.50
CA ARG A 116 -14.94 -13.56 -1.80
C ARG A 116 -13.52 -13.63 -2.33
N MET A 117 -12.54 -13.41 -1.47
CA MET A 117 -11.13 -13.52 -1.87
C MET A 117 -10.71 -14.94 -2.16
N LEU A 118 -11.16 -15.88 -1.33
CA LEU A 118 -10.91 -17.30 -1.55
C LEU A 118 -11.48 -17.71 -2.91
N ARG A 119 -12.72 -17.32 -3.23
CA ARG A 119 -13.31 -17.55 -4.56
C ARG A 119 -12.49 -16.90 -5.67
N ALA A 120 -12.06 -15.65 -5.49
CA ALA A 120 -11.21 -14.99 -6.48
C ALA A 120 -9.88 -15.73 -6.70
N ARG A 121 -9.25 -16.25 -5.63
CA ARG A 121 -8.04 -17.07 -5.74
C ARG A 121 -8.30 -18.40 -6.44
N MET A 122 -9.39 -19.10 -6.11
CA MET A 122 -9.75 -20.35 -6.81
C MET A 122 -9.95 -20.11 -8.30
N LEU A 123 -10.68 -19.07 -8.68
CA LEU A 123 -10.90 -18.72 -10.10
C LEU A 123 -9.61 -18.33 -10.83
N ALA A 124 -8.60 -17.86 -10.09
CA ALA A 124 -7.28 -17.52 -10.61
C ALA A 124 -6.27 -18.68 -10.57
N GLY A 125 -6.66 -19.89 -10.10
CA GLY A 125 -5.75 -21.02 -9.93
C GLY A 125 -4.73 -20.85 -8.78
N LEU A 126 -5.07 -20.05 -7.78
CA LEU A 126 -4.25 -19.68 -6.62
C LEU A 126 -4.83 -20.23 -5.30
N ASP A 127 -5.62 -21.29 -5.37
CA ASP A 127 -6.23 -21.94 -4.19
C ASP A 127 -5.19 -22.56 -3.26
N ALA A 128 -4.11 -23.11 -3.82
CA ALA A 128 -2.98 -23.68 -3.08
C ALA A 128 -1.90 -22.66 -2.68
N ALA A 129 -2.00 -21.41 -3.12
CA ALA A 129 -0.99 -20.39 -2.84
C ALA A 129 -0.90 -20.11 -1.32
N PRO A 130 0.31 -20.02 -0.74
CA PRO A 130 0.46 -19.60 0.65
C PRO A 130 -0.10 -18.19 0.85
N VAL A 131 -0.93 -18.04 1.88
CA VAL A 131 -1.59 -16.79 2.25
C VAL A 131 -1.05 -16.29 3.58
N GLU A 132 -0.40 -15.13 3.56
CA GLU A 132 -0.03 -14.38 4.76
C GLU A 132 -1.05 -13.25 4.97
N ARG A 133 -1.56 -13.13 6.20
CA ARG A 133 -2.51 -12.08 6.55
C ARG A 133 -1.80 -10.99 7.33
N LEU A 134 -1.80 -9.78 6.77
CA LEU A 134 -1.23 -8.61 7.44
C LEU A 134 -2.10 -7.36 7.28
N ASP A 135 -2.05 -6.49 8.29
CA ASP A 135 -2.64 -5.17 8.22
C ASP A 135 -1.78 -4.24 7.36
N SER A 136 -2.19 -2.98 7.32
CA SER A 136 -1.41 -1.84 6.81
C SER A 136 -0.90 -1.91 5.35
N MET A 137 -0.18 -0.87 4.95
CA MET A 137 0.50 -0.70 3.69
C MET A 137 1.82 -1.47 3.64
N GLU A 138 2.24 -2.12 4.73
CA GLU A 138 3.37 -3.05 4.73
C GLU A 138 3.22 -4.12 3.64
N LYS A 139 1.99 -4.45 3.23
CA LYS A 139 1.71 -5.28 2.05
C LYS A 139 2.43 -4.79 0.79
N TYR A 140 2.35 -3.50 0.50
CA TYR A 140 3.02 -2.92 -0.66
C TYR A 140 4.54 -2.94 -0.50
N ALA A 141 5.05 -2.74 0.71
CA ALA A 141 6.47 -2.88 0.99
C ALA A 141 6.99 -4.29 0.70
N ARG A 142 6.23 -5.32 1.11
CA ARG A 142 6.53 -6.73 0.85
C ARG A 142 6.50 -7.06 -0.65
N ILE A 143 5.56 -6.50 -1.41
CA ILE A 143 5.56 -6.62 -2.88
C ILE A 143 6.80 -5.94 -3.49
N ALA A 144 7.07 -4.69 -3.12
CA ALA A 144 8.20 -3.93 -3.67
C ALA A 144 9.55 -4.59 -3.37
N ALA A 145 9.67 -5.24 -2.21
CA ALA A 145 10.84 -6.01 -1.80
C ALA A 145 10.97 -7.39 -2.47
N GLY A 146 9.92 -7.87 -3.15
CA GLY A 146 9.88 -9.20 -3.75
C GLY A 146 9.58 -10.33 -2.75
N ASP A 147 9.03 -10.00 -1.58
CA ASP A 147 8.68 -10.96 -0.53
C ASP A 147 7.31 -11.61 -0.77
N ALA A 148 6.50 -11.04 -1.67
CA ALA A 148 5.26 -11.63 -2.15
C ALA A 148 4.95 -11.17 -3.57
N GLU A 149 3.98 -11.83 -4.21
CA GLU A 149 3.62 -11.62 -5.61
C GLU A 149 2.28 -10.90 -5.77
N LEU A 150 1.35 -11.09 -4.83
CA LEU A 150 0.00 -10.55 -4.94
C LEU A 150 -0.50 -9.98 -3.62
N VAL A 151 -1.13 -8.82 -3.67
CA VAL A 151 -1.98 -8.31 -2.60
C VAL A 151 -3.44 -8.52 -2.97
N SER A 152 -4.16 -9.25 -2.14
CA SER A 152 -5.59 -9.43 -2.28
C SER A 152 -6.30 -8.57 -1.23
N ALA A 153 -6.94 -7.50 -1.70
CA ALA A 153 -7.80 -6.63 -0.92
C ALA A 153 -9.25 -6.80 -1.42
N ALA A 154 -10.21 -6.92 -0.50
CA ALA A 154 -11.60 -6.85 -0.91
C ALA A 154 -11.87 -5.38 -1.24
N ALA A 155 -12.29 -5.09 -2.47
CA ALA A 155 -12.71 -3.74 -2.83
C ALA A 155 -13.79 -3.29 -1.83
N GLN A 156 -13.51 -2.22 -1.10
CA GLN A 156 -14.57 -1.49 -0.43
C GLN A 156 -15.30 -0.65 -1.50
N PRO A 157 -16.63 -0.51 -1.44
CA PRO A 157 -17.39 0.25 -2.44
C PRO A 157 -17.03 1.75 -2.52
N GLN A 158 -16.08 2.22 -1.70
CA GLN A 158 -15.56 3.58 -1.74
C GLN A 158 -14.15 3.53 -2.35
N GLU A 159 -14.04 4.01 -3.58
CA GLU A 159 -12.79 4.20 -4.31
C GLU A 159 -11.88 5.20 -3.58
N HIS A 160 -11.08 4.72 -2.63
CA HIS A 160 -9.87 5.43 -2.21
C HIS A 160 -8.70 4.85 -3.01
N THR A 161 -8.37 5.48 -4.14
CA THR A 161 -7.01 5.37 -4.69
C THR A 161 -6.04 5.90 -3.64
N ARG A 162 -5.40 4.99 -2.90
CA ARG A 162 -4.36 5.35 -1.94
C ARG A 162 -3.16 5.88 -2.73
N PRO A 163 -2.68 7.11 -2.47
CA PRO A 163 -1.62 7.71 -3.30
C PRO A 163 -0.24 7.05 -3.17
N PHE A 164 -0.13 5.98 -2.38
CA PHE A 164 1.13 5.32 -2.01
C PHE A 164 1.46 4.06 -2.82
N ASP A 165 0.68 3.72 -3.85
CA ASP A 165 1.03 2.61 -4.75
C ASP A 165 2.21 3.01 -5.64
N MET A 166 3.43 2.69 -5.16
CA MET A 166 4.70 3.05 -5.82
C MET A 166 5.22 1.95 -6.76
N GLY A 167 4.51 0.82 -6.91
CA GLY A 167 5.04 -0.38 -7.57
C GLY A 167 4.39 -0.79 -8.90
N SER A 168 3.25 -0.22 -9.29
CA SER A 168 2.42 -0.80 -10.36
C SER A 168 2.54 -0.15 -11.75
N ARG A 169 3.42 0.85 -11.96
CA ARG A 169 3.52 1.54 -13.26
C ARG A 169 4.50 0.87 -14.23
N GLY A 170 4.02 -0.22 -14.83
CA GLY A 170 4.57 -0.81 -16.04
C GLY A 170 3.47 -1.16 -17.04
N ARG A 171 3.36 -0.34 -18.10
CA ARG A 171 2.59 -0.55 -19.36
C ARG A 171 1.07 -0.32 -19.34
N GLY A 172 0.67 0.81 -19.94
CA GLY A 172 -0.46 0.98 -20.87
C GLY A 172 -1.77 0.25 -20.57
N GLY A 173 -2.71 0.94 -19.92
CA GLY A 173 -4.13 0.59 -19.90
C GLY A 173 -4.97 1.86 -19.97
N VAL A 174 -5.58 2.09 -21.13
CA VAL A 174 -6.45 3.24 -21.42
C VAL A 174 -7.71 3.16 -20.55
N GLY A 175 -7.89 4.14 -19.67
CA GLY A 175 -9.11 4.30 -18.88
C GLY A 175 -10.31 4.64 -19.77
N ALA A 176 -11.19 3.68 -20.00
CA ALA A 176 -12.48 3.91 -20.63
C ALA A 176 -13.43 4.60 -19.63
N ARG A 177 -13.50 5.93 -19.67
CA ARG A 177 -14.59 6.69 -19.04
C ARG A 177 -15.87 6.51 -19.86
N GLY A 178 -16.76 5.63 -19.40
CA GLY A 178 -18.11 5.53 -19.93
C GLY A 178 -18.94 6.78 -19.59
N ARG A 179 -19.27 7.59 -20.60
CA ARG A 179 -20.30 8.63 -20.51
C ARG A 179 -21.67 7.95 -20.32
N ARG A 180 -22.41 8.30 -19.27
CA ARG A 180 -23.84 7.97 -19.15
C ARG A 180 -24.67 8.96 -19.99
N PRO A 181 -25.67 8.53 -20.76
CA PRO A 181 -26.59 9.43 -21.44
C PRO A 181 -27.64 9.96 -20.46
N SER A 182 -27.92 11.26 -20.57
CA SER A 182 -29.01 11.94 -19.88
C SER A 182 -30.35 11.57 -20.53
N HIS A 183 -31.27 10.97 -19.75
CA HIS A 183 -32.68 10.96 -20.11
C HIS A 183 -33.42 11.99 -19.27
N ARG A 184 -33.93 13.01 -19.96
CA ARG A 184 -35.04 13.87 -19.50
C ARG A 184 -36.34 13.07 -19.62
N TYR A 185 -37.15 13.13 -18.59
CA TYR A 185 -38.58 13.44 -18.70
C TYR A 185 -38.90 14.47 -17.64
#